data_AF-A0AAX4JD14-F1
#
_entry.id   AF-A0AAX4JD14-F1
#
_cell.length_a   1.000
_cell.length_b   1.000
_cell.length_c   1.000
_cell.angle_alpha   90.00
_cell.angle_beta   90.00
_cell.angle_gamma   90.00
#
_symmetry.space_group_name_H-M   'P 1'
#
loop_
_entity.id
_entity.type
_entity.pdbx_description
1 polymer ?
#
loop_
_entity_poly.entity_id
_entity_poly.type
_entity_poly.pdbx_seq_one_letter_code
_entity_poly.pdbx_strand_id
1 'polypeptide(L)'
;MSEGSRVNITFRKKKWTTTSVIITVLMFISGILCILLGLNPLLDLEFDLKSFSNLIFVVFHLYYLCSFMGVNTNSDFIFWGSSYILLIVSSIMFYYYDDIFV
;
A
#
# COMPACT_ATOMS: atom_id res chain seq x y z
N MET A 1 -27.10 -34.69 -20.14
CA MET A 1 -25.89 -34.39 -19.34
C MET A 1 -25.22 -33.20 -19.98
N SER A 2 -25.27 -32.03 -19.33
CA SER A 2 -24.62 -30.81 -19.81
C SER A 2 -23.15 -30.89 -19.42
N GLU A 3 -22.26 -30.99 -20.41
CA GLU A 3 -20.81 -30.85 -20.19
C GLU A 3 -20.53 -29.41 -19.76
N GLY A 4 -20.32 -29.22 -18.46
CA GLY A 4 -19.81 -27.98 -17.92
C GLY A 4 -18.44 -27.70 -18.54
N SER A 5 -18.40 -26.75 -19.48
CA SER A 5 -17.19 -26.19 -20.07
C SER A 5 -16.23 -25.79 -18.94
N ARG A 6 -15.16 -26.57 -18.75
CA ARG A 6 -14.08 -26.20 -17.84
C ARG A 6 -13.32 -25.06 -18.51
N VAL A 7 -13.72 -23.84 -18.19
CA VAL A 7 -12.96 -22.64 -18.55
C VAL A 7 -11.60 -22.76 -17.86
N ASN A 8 -10.58 -23.11 -18.62
CA ASN A 8 -9.23 -23.27 -18.13
C ASN A 8 -8.65 -21.86 -17.93
N ILE A 9 -8.91 -21.24 -16.77
CA ILE A 9 -8.40 -19.92 -16.43
C ILE A 9 -6.90 -20.04 -16.21
N THR A 10 -6.13 -19.80 -17.27
CA THR A 10 -4.67 -19.75 -17.20
C THR A 10 -4.26 -18.41 -16.61
N PHE A 11 -4.03 -18.36 -15.31
CA PHE A 11 -3.45 -17.18 -14.66
C PHE A 11 -2.03 -16.97 -15.18
N ARG A 12 -1.83 -15.90 -15.95
CA ARG A 12 -0.50 -15.55 -16.46
C ARG A 12 0.35 -15.03 -15.30
N LYS A 13 1.38 -15.78 -14.92
CA LYS A 13 2.38 -15.34 -13.95
C LYS A 13 2.94 -13.97 -14.35
N LYS A 14 3.17 -13.12 -13.35
CA LYS A 14 3.74 -11.79 -13.56
C LYS A 14 5.11 -11.91 -14.21
N LYS A 15 5.29 -11.19 -15.32
CA LYS A 15 6.61 -10.97 -15.92
C LYS A 15 7.18 -9.70 -15.30
N TRP A 16 8.27 -9.83 -14.56
CA TRP A 16 8.98 -8.70 -13.97
C TRP A 16 9.77 -7.96 -15.05
N THR A 17 9.35 -6.73 -15.32
CA THR A 17 10.09 -5.78 -16.16
C THR A 17 10.83 -4.79 -15.28
N THR A 18 11.90 -4.19 -15.81
CA THR A 18 12.67 -3.15 -15.09
C THR A 18 11.77 -2.04 -14.54
N THR A 19 10.80 -1.57 -15.34
CA THR A 19 9.82 -0.57 -14.92
C THR A 19 8.99 -1.04 -13.71
N SER A 20 8.50 -2.29 -13.72
CA SER A 20 7.71 -2.81 -12.60
C SER A 20 8.53 -2.92 -11.31
N VAL A 21 9.82 -3.26 -11.42
CA VAL A 21 10.74 -3.30 -10.27
C VAL A 21 10.96 -1.89 -9.72
N ILE A 22 11.23 -0.91 -10.59
CA ILE A 22 11.41 0.49 -10.17
C ILE A 22 10.16 1.00 -9.45
N ILE A 23 8.96 0.74 -9.98
CA ILE A 23 7.70 1.14 -9.34
C ILE A 23 7.56 0.49 -7.95
N THR A 24 7.83 -0.81 -7.82
CA THR A 24 7.80 -1.49 -6.52
C THR A 24 8.76 -0.85 -5.52
N VAL A 25 10.00 -0.58 -5.93
CA VAL A 25 11.01 0.03 -5.05
C VAL A 25 10.55 1.42 -4.59
N LEU A 26 10.03 2.24 -5.52
CA LEU A 26 9.48 3.55 -5.17
C LEU A 26 8.32 3.44 -4.18
N MET A 27 7.41 2.48 -4.37
CA MET A 27 6.32 2.25 -3.42
C MET A 27 6.81 1.82 -2.04
N PHE A 28 7.82 0.96 -1.96
CA PHE A 28 8.42 0.57 -0.68
C PHE A 28 9.09 1.74 0.03
N ILE A 29 9.86 2.57 -0.69
CA ILE A 29 10.47 3.78 -0.12
C ILE A 29 9.38 4.71 0.42
N SER A 30 8.37 5.01 -0.38
CA SER A 30 7.25 5.87 0.04
C SER A 30 6.49 5.30 1.23
N GLY A 31 6.24 3.98 1.26
CA GLY A 31 5.60 3.31 2.37
C GLY A 31 6.40 3.40 3.68
N ILE A 32 7.72 3.21 3.60
CA ILE A 32 8.62 3.36 4.76
C ILE A 32 8.61 4.81 5.26
N LEU A 33 8.64 5.80 4.36
CA LEU A 33 8.53 7.21 4.74
C LEU A 33 7.20 7.51 5.45
N CYS A 34 6.07 6.99 4.95
CA CYS A 34 4.78 7.14 5.62
C CYS A 34 4.76 6.49 7.01
N ILE A 35 5.44 5.35 7.20
CA ILE A 35 5.58 4.74 8.52
C ILE A 35 6.34 5.67 9.48
N LEU A 36 7.48 6.22 9.03
CA LEU A 36 8.27 7.14 9.84
C LEU A 36 7.48 8.40 10.21
N LEU A 37 6.77 8.99 9.25
CA LEU A 37 5.90 10.15 9.49
C LEU A 37 4.79 9.82 10.48
N GLY A 38 4.13 8.67 10.34
CA GLY A 38 3.04 8.27 11.25
C GLY A 38 3.52 7.95 12.66
N LEU A 39 4.79 7.53 12.82
CA LEU A 39 5.40 7.29 14.12
C LEU A 39 5.96 8.57 14.78
N ASN A 40 6.29 9.60 14.00
CA ASN A 40 6.93 10.81 14.51
C ASN A 40 6.20 11.48 15.69
N PRO A 41 4.86 11.70 15.65
CA PRO A 41 4.14 12.33 16.75
C PRO A 41 4.23 11.55 18.07
N LEU A 42 4.35 10.21 18.00
CA LEU A 42 4.47 9.37 19.19
C LEU A 42 5.85 9.46 19.83
N LEU A 43 6.89 9.68 19.01
CA LEU A 43 8.25 9.91 19.50
C LEU A 43 8.35 11.26 20.21
N ASP A 44 7.56 12.24 19.77
CA ASP A 44 7.43 13.57 20.36
C ASP A 44 6.46 13.61 21.57
N LEU A 45 5.93 12.44 22.00
CA LEU A 45 5.00 12.27 23.13
C LEU A 45 3.66 13.02 22.95
N GLU A 46 3.27 13.30 21.70
CA GLU A 46 1.97 13.87 21.36
C GLU A 46 0.92 12.75 21.24
N PHE A 47 0.10 12.61 22.28
CA PHE A 47 -0.93 11.55 22.37
C PHE A 47 -2.34 12.08 22.09
N ASP A 48 -2.49 12.84 21.02
CA ASP A 48 -3.81 13.29 20.55
C ASP A 48 -4.50 12.24 19.65
N LEU A 49 -5.78 12.47 19.35
CA LEU A 49 -6.58 11.54 18.54
C LEU A 49 -6.02 11.39 17.11
N LYS A 50 -5.40 12.46 16.57
CA LYS A 50 -4.78 12.46 15.24
C LYS A 50 -3.56 11.54 15.22
N SER A 51 -2.70 11.62 16.23
CA SER A 51 -1.52 10.77 16.40
C SER A 51 -1.89 9.31 16.59
N PHE A 52 -2.95 9.03 17.35
CA PHE A 52 -3.47 7.65 17.45
C PHE A 52 -4.04 7.15 16.12
N SER A 53 -4.68 8.01 15.34
CA SER A 53 -5.22 7.66 14.02
C SER A 53 -4.10 7.41 12.98
N ASN A 54 -2.96 8.11 13.09
CA ASN A 54 -1.76 7.86 12.28
C ASN A 54 -1.20 6.45 12.47
N LEU A 55 -1.33 5.84 13.65
CA LEU A 55 -0.91 4.45 13.87
C LEU A 55 -1.67 3.45 13.00
N ILE A 56 -2.94 3.71 12.70
CA ILE A 56 -3.74 2.84 11.82
C ILE A 56 -3.12 2.82 10.42
N PHE A 57 -2.71 3.98 9.91
CA PHE A 57 -1.99 4.07 8.65
C PHE A 57 -0.65 3.34 8.70
N VAL A 58 0.12 3.46 9.78
CA VAL A 58 1.38 2.71 9.98
C VAL A 58 1.13 1.20 9.86
N VAL A 59 0.11 0.67 10.54
CA VAL A 59 -0.24 -0.75 10.48
C VAL A 59 -0.63 -1.17 9.06
N PHE A 60 -1.43 -0.35 8.35
CA PHE A 60 -1.78 -0.64 6.96
C PHE A 60 -0.58 -0.60 6.01
N HIS A 61 0.39 0.30 6.22
CA HIS A 61 1.62 0.33 5.43
C HIS A 61 2.44 -0.94 5.64
N LEU A 62 2.63 -1.35 6.90
CA LEU A 62 3.31 -2.62 7.23
C LEU A 62 2.60 -3.82 6.60
N TYR A 63 1.27 -3.85 6.66
CA TYR A 63 0.48 -4.88 5.98
C TYR A 63 0.72 -4.89 4.47
N TYR A 64 0.73 -3.73 3.81
CA TYR A 64 0.94 -3.65 2.36
C TYR A 64 2.36 -4.02 1.92
N LEU A 65 3.37 -3.68 2.72
CA LEU A 65 4.75 -4.12 2.51
C LEU A 65 4.83 -5.66 2.54
N CYS A 66 4.21 -6.28 3.54
CA CYS A 66 4.18 -7.74 3.67
C CYS A 66 3.29 -8.41 2.60
N SER A 67 2.16 -7.80 2.22
CA SER A 67 1.21 -8.37 1.27
C SER A 67 1.77 -8.47 -0.16
N PHE A 68 2.87 -7.75 -0.45
CA PHE A 68 3.60 -7.88 -1.72
C PHE A 68 4.04 -9.33 -2.00
N MET A 69 4.28 -10.14 -0.97
CA MET A 69 4.60 -11.57 -1.14
C MET A 69 3.50 -12.36 -1.85
N GLY A 70 2.24 -11.88 -1.82
CA GLY A 70 1.10 -12.47 -2.51
C GLY A 70 0.99 -12.09 -4.00
N VAL A 71 1.82 -11.18 -4.50
CA VAL A 71 1.72 -10.64 -5.86
C VAL A 71 2.34 -11.60 -6.88
N ASN A 72 1.50 -12.43 -7.49
CA ASN A 72 1.95 -13.50 -8.39
C ASN A 72 1.53 -13.28 -9.85
N THR A 73 0.47 -12.50 -10.09
CA THR A 73 -0.03 -12.18 -11.43
C THR A 73 0.05 -10.68 -11.72
N ASN A 74 -0.12 -10.31 -12.99
CA ASN A 74 -0.17 -8.90 -13.37
C ASN A 74 -1.38 -8.17 -12.76
N SER A 75 -2.53 -8.86 -12.65
CA SER A 75 -3.73 -8.31 -12.02
C SER A 75 -3.50 -8.05 -10.54
N ASP A 76 -2.84 -8.98 -9.82
CA ASP A 76 -2.48 -8.79 -8.41
C ASP A 76 -1.58 -7.58 -8.25
N PHE A 77 -0.61 -7.38 -9.15
CA PHE A 77 0.30 -6.24 -9.09
C PHE A 77 -0.41 -4.91 -9.34
N ILE A 78 -1.31 -4.86 -10.32
CA ILE A 78 -2.08 -3.64 -10.61
C ILE A 78 -2.95 -3.31 -9.39
N PHE A 79 -3.65 -4.30 -8.84
CA PHE A 79 -4.50 -4.12 -7.67
C PHE A 79 -3.72 -3.72 -6.42
N TRP A 80 -2.63 -4.43 -6.13
CA TRP A 80 -1.73 -4.10 -5.02
C TRP A 80 -1.17 -2.70 -5.18
N GLY A 81 -0.64 -2.36 -6.37
CA GLY A 81 -0.03 -1.06 -6.63
C GLY A 81 -1.03 0.09 -6.56
N SER A 82 -2.21 -0.02 -7.18
CA SER A 82 -3.22 1.04 -7.15
C SER A 82 -3.74 1.28 -5.74
N SER A 83 -3.99 0.19 -4.99
CA SER A 83 -4.50 0.28 -3.63
C SER A 83 -3.43 0.81 -2.68
N TYR A 84 -2.17 0.48 -2.92
CA TYR A 84 -1.07 0.99 -2.10
C TYR A 84 -0.79 2.48 -2.35
N ILE A 85 -0.87 2.93 -3.62
CA ILE A 85 -0.84 4.37 -3.94
C ILE A 85 -1.95 5.10 -3.20
N LEU A 86 -3.17 4.56 -3.22
CA LEU A 86 -4.30 5.17 -2.53
C LEU A 86 -4.03 5.29 -1.03
N LEU A 87 -3.49 4.25 -0.40
CA LEU A 87 -3.09 4.29 1.01
C LEU A 87 -2.02 5.36 1.27
N ILE A 88 -0.98 5.43 0.44
CA ILE A 88 0.10 6.44 0.55
C ILE A 88 -0.48 7.85 0.47
N VAL A 89 -1.28 8.14 -0.56
CA VAL A 89 -1.89 9.46 -0.75
C VAL A 89 -2.80 9.82 0.41
N SER A 90 -3.67 8.89 0.84
CA SER A 90 -4.54 9.10 2.00
C SER A 90 -3.76 9.35 3.29
N SER A 91 -2.63 8.66 3.49
CA SER A 91 -1.79 8.85 4.67
C SER A 91 -1.16 10.25 4.69
N ILE A 92 -0.64 10.70 3.53
CA ILE A 92 -0.06 12.04 3.39
C ILE A 92 -1.14 13.11 3.60
N MET A 93 -2.29 12.96 2.96
CA MET A 93 -3.43 13.89 3.10
C MET A 93 -3.94 13.97 4.54
N PHE A 94 -3.98 12.84 5.25
CA PHE A 94 -4.39 12.82 6.65
C PHE A 94 -3.34 13.47 7.57
N TYR A 95 -2.06 13.18 7.34
CA TYR A 95 -0.97 13.76 8.13
C TYR A 95 -0.95 15.30 8.03
N TYR A 96 -0.99 15.81 6.79
CA TYR A 96 -1.01 17.25 6.48
C TYR A 96 -2.43 17.84 6.41
N TYR A 97 -3.43 17.19 7.01
CA TYR A 97 -4.82 17.63 6.90
C TYR A 97 -5.00 19.08 7.35
N ASP A 98 -4.43 19.43 8.51
CA ASP A 98 -4.53 20.78 9.05
C ASP A 98 -3.79 21.78 8.17
N ASP A 99 -2.57 21.46 7.70
CA ASP A 99 -1.79 22.38 6.85
C ASP A 99 -2.40 22.61 5.45
N ILE A 100 -3.15 21.63 4.92
CA ILE A 100 -3.73 21.70 3.56
C ILE A 100 -5.13 22.34 3.58
N PHE A 101 -5.93 22.08 4.62
CA PHE A 101 -7.35 22.41 4.63
C PHE A 101 -7.79 23.39 5.71
N VAL A 102 -6.99 23.65 6.76
CA VAL A 102 -7.33 24.54 7.88
C VAL A 102 -6.47 25.80 7.82
#